data_AF-A0A4Y7SM54-F1
#
_entry.id   AF-A0A4Y7SM54-F1
#
_cell.length_a   1.000
_cell.length_b   1.000
_cell.length_c   1.000
_cell.angle_alpha   90.00
_cell.angle_beta   90.00
_cell.angle_gamma   90.00
#
_symmetry.space_group_name_H-M   'P 1'
#
loop_
_entity.id
_entity.type
_entity.pdbx_description
1 polymer ?
#
loop_
_entity_poly.entity_id
_entity_poly.type
_entity_poly.pdbx_seq_one_letter_code
_entity_poly.pdbx_strand_id
1 'polypeptide(L)'
;MTTSQAFSNEDWYRQLLRKRGDSAQVCIDALQKILALALTLAVHPSQHVEYQWDNWLTALLRLSKRSIRLPSCLYVTGIRQIERSLELQTPTTDIFHGTHRGQRVILKRYRFCTGMLSLEAQNQMLIKEAIIWANHQHIGILPFIGVFRLEDNPLESGLFLVSPFLEHGTIVAYLTTHPHVNRRIKRSLSHR
;
A
#
# COMPACT_ATOMS: atom_id res chain seq x y z
N MET A 1 -0.68 -44.87 -22.21
CA MET A 1 -1.29 -43.82 -23.06
C MET A 1 -1.83 -42.72 -22.15
N THR A 2 -1.16 -41.58 -22.24
CA THR A 2 -1.23 -40.37 -21.45
C THR A 2 -2.51 -39.57 -21.70
N THR A 3 -3.27 -39.28 -20.64
CA THR A 3 -4.21 -38.16 -20.57
C THR A 3 -3.92 -37.32 -19.32
N SER A 4 -2.72 -36.71 -19.32
CA SER A 4 -2.40 -35.56 -18.48
C SER A 4 -3.03 -34.33 -19.17
N GLN A 5 -4.32 -34.10 -18.91
CA GLN A 5 -5.08 -33.01 -19.52
C GLN A 5 -5.24 -31.85 -18.52
N ALA A 6 -4.52 -30.76 -18.81
CA ALA A 6 -4.98 -29.38 -18.63
C ALA A 6 -5.65 -28.97 -17.29
N PHE A 7 -5.00 -29.21 -16.15
CA PHE A 7 -5.26 -28.38 -14.95
C PHE A 7 -4.68 -26.98 -15.20
N SER A 8 -5.43 -26.19 -15.97
CA SER A 8 -4.99 -24.93 -16.53
C SER A 8 -4.79 -23.87 -15.45
N ASN A 9 -3.92 -22.92 -15.74
CA ASN A 9 -3.53 -21.81 -14.87
C ASN A 9 -4.74 -21.03 -14.26
N GLU A 10 -5.93 -21.16 -14.84
CA GLU A 10 -7.13 -20.49 -14.35
C GLU A 10 -7.82 -21.15 -13.16
N ASP A 11 -7.85 -22.49 -13.08
CA ASP A 11 -8.63 -23.18 -12.04
C ASP A 11 -8.00 -23.03 -10.67
N TRP A 12 -6.68 -23.19 -10.59
CA TRP A 12 -5.96 -22.94 -9.33
C TRP A 12 -6.03 -21.46 -8.94
N TYR A 13 -6.00 -20.53 -9.92
CA TYR A 13 -6.14 -19.10 -9.65
C TYR A 13 -7.52 -18.76 -9.11
N ARG A 14 -8.59 -19.34 -9.67
CA ARG A 14 -9.95 -19.21 -9.15
C ARG A 14 -10.06 -19.80 -7.74
N GLN A 15 -9.44 -20.95 -7.47
CA GLN A 15 -9.39 -21.56 -6.14
C GLN A 15 -8.64 -20.69 -5.13
N LEU A 16 -7.50 -20.10 -5.52
CA LEU A 16 -6.75 -19.16 -4.72
C LEU A 16 -7.65 -17.98 -4.31
N LEU A 17 -8.34 -17.35 -5.26
CA LEU A 17 -9.18 -16.19 -4.99
C LEU A 17 -10.47 -16.50 -4.19
N ARG A 18 -10.81 -17.77 -4.01
CA ARG A 18 -11.92 -18.22 -3.14
C ARG A 18 -11.48 -18.43 -1.68
N LYS A 19 -10.17 -18.48 -1.39
CA LYS A 19 -9.67 -18.61 -0.01
C LYS A 19 -10.17 -17.45 0.86
N ARG A 20 -10.43 -17.74 2.13
CA ARG A 20 -10.87 -16.78 3.16
C ARG A 20 -10.19 -17.12 4.50
N GLY A 21 -10.29 -16.20 5.46
CA GLY A 21 -9.73 -16.38 6.80
C GLY A 21 -8.22 -16.67 6.77
N ASP A 22 -7.78 -17.58 7.62
CA ASP A 22 -6.35 -17.91 7.78
C ASP A 22 -5.75 -18.53 6.53
N SER A 23 -6.54 -19.31 5.78
CA SER A 23 -6.09 -19.87 4.50
C SER A 23 -5.77 -18.79 3.47
N ALA A 24 -6.53 -17.69 3.46
CA ALA A 24 -6.20 -16.53 2.63
C ALA A 24 -4.97 -15.80 3.16
N GLN A 25 -4.85 -15.65 4.49
CA GLN A 25 -3.71 -14.98 5.12
C GLN A 25 -2.38 -15.64 4.75
N VAL A 26 -2.31 -16.97 4.83
CA VAL A 26 -1.11 -17.73 4.45
C VAL A 26 -0.69 -17.46 3.00
N CYS A 27 -1.65 -17.47 2.07
CA CYS A 27 -1.39 -17.19 0.67
C CYS A 27 -0.96 -15.73 0.43
N ILE A 28 -1.61 -14.77 1.10
CA ILE A 28 -1.26 -13.34 1.03
C ILE A 28 0.16 -13.10 1.51
N ASP A 29 0.53 -13.67 2.67
CA ASP A 29 1.86 -13.52 3.26
C ASP A 29 2.92 -14.17 2.38
N ALA A 30 2.63 -15.32 1.78
CA ALA A 30 3.53 -15.98 0.84
C ALA A 30 3.75 -15.13 -0.43
N LEU A 31 2.69 -14.61 -1.04
CA LEU A 31 2.78 -13.73 -2.21
C LEU A 31 3.59 -12.46 -1.90
N GLN A 32 3.36 -11.83 -0.76
CA GLN A 32 4.12 -10.64 -0.37
C GLN A 32 5.60 -10.94 -0.12
N LYS A 33 5.93 -12.10 0.46
CA LYS A 33 7.33 -12.54 0.62
C LYS A 33 8.03 -12.75 -0.72
N ILE A 34 7.35 -13.35 -1.69
CA ILE A 34 7.88 -13.54 -3.05
C ILE A 34 8.19 -12.18 -3.70
N LEU A 35 7.25 -11.24 -3.63
CA LEU A 35 7.44 -9.87 -4.15
C LEU A 35 8.58 -9.13 -3.43
N ALA A 36 8.64 -9.19 -2.11
CA ALA A 36 9.70 -8.54 -1.34
C ALA A 36 11.09 -9.12 -1.66
N LEU A 37 11.19 -10.44 -1.82
CA LEU A 37 12.43 -11.11 -2.20
C LEU A 37 12.86 -10.70 -3.60
N ALA A 38 11.93 -10.68 -4.56
CA ALA A 38 12.22 -10.25 -5.93
C ALA A 38 12.71 -8.79 -5.99
N LEU A 39 12.12 -7.85 -5.24
CA LEU A 39 12.63 -6.47 -5.15
C LEU A 39 14.04 -6.40 -4.56
N THR A 40 14.34 -7.22 -3.56
CA THR A 40 15.65 -7.24 -2.90
C THR A 40 16.73 -7.81 -3.82
N LEU A 41 16.39 -8.83 -4.62
CA LEU A 41 17.33 -9.52 -5.51
C LEU A 41 17.49 -8.85 -6.89
N ALA A 42 16.57 -7.96 -7.28
CA ALA A 42 16.54 -7.36 -8.60
C ALA A 42 17.68 -6.35 -8.82
N VAL A 43 18.87 -6.86 -9.16
CA VAL A 43 19.86 -6.18 -10.00
C VAL A 43 19.38 -6.32 -11.45
N HIS A 44 18.66 -5.31 -11.95
CA HIS A 44 18.09 -5.21 -13.31
C HIS A 44 17.28 -6.44 -13.78
N PRO A 45 15.95 -6.47 -13.55
CA PRO A 45 15.11 -7.58 -14.01
C PRO A 45 15.07 -7.67 -15.54
N SER A 46 15.21 -8.88 -16.08
CA SER A 46 14.88 -9.16 -17.48
C SER A 46 13.36 -9.06 -17.70
N GLN A 47 12.91 -8.78 -18.92
CA GLN A 47 11.49 -8.59 -19.27
C GLN A 47 10.56 -9.73 -18.78
N HIS A 48 11.05 -10.96 -18.68
CA HIS A 48 10.27 -12.10 -18.16
C HIS A 48 9.96 -12.01 -16.66
N VAL A 49 10.82 -11.36 -15.86
CA VAL A 49 10.60 -11.15 -14.42
C VAL A 49 9.55 -10.06 -14.20
N GLU A 50 9.50 -9.03 -15.05
CA GLU A 50 8.49 -7.97 -15.00
C GLU A 50 7.07 -8.50 -15.25
N TYR A 51 6.90 -9.42 -16.22
CA TYR A 51 5.58 -10.02 -16.48
C TYR A 51 5.08 -10.89 -15.32
N GLN A 52 5.96 -11.62 -14.64
CA GLN A 52 5.59 -12.44 -13.48
C GLN A 52 5.25 -11.58 -12.26
N TRP A 53 5.96 -10.46 -12.10
CA TRP A 53 5.71 -9.46 -11.07
C TRP A 53 4.27 -8.95 -11.08
N ASP A 54 3.80 -8.48 -12.24
CA ASP A 54 2.46 -7.93 -12.40
C ASP A 54 1.37 -8.96 -12.09
N ASN A 55 1.61 -10.22 -12.45
CA ASN A 55 0.70 -11.32 -12.14
C ASN A 55 0.63 -11.62 -10.64
N TRP A 56 1.76 -11.67 -9.94
CA TRP A 56 1.81 -11.90 -8.50
C TRP A 56 1.22 -10.72 -7.71
N LEU A 57 1.55 -9.50 -8.10
CA LEU A 57 0.98 -8.29 -7.51
C LEU A 57 -0.54 -8.22 -7.74
N THR A 58 -1.01 -8.58 -8.93
CA THR A 58 -2.44 -8.67 -9.25
C THR A 58 -3.15 -9.75 -8.43
N ALA A 59 -2.52 -10.92 -8.27
CA ALA A 59 -3.04 -12.00 -7.43
C ALA A 59 -3.15 -11.57 -5.97
N LEU A 60 -2.09 -10.95 -5.44
CA LEU A 60 -2.03 -10.40 -4.09
C LEU A 60 -3.15 -9.37 -3.88
N LEU A 61 -3.24 -8.36 -4.75
CA LEU A 61 -4.27 -7.31 -4.69
C LEU A 61 -5.68 -7.90 -4.67
N ARG A 62 -5.98 -8.83 -5.57
CA ARG A 62 -7.31 -9.44 -5.69
C ARG A 62 -7.66 -10.31 -4.49
N LEU A 63 -6.73 -11.12 -4.01
CA LEU A 63 -6.94 -11.99 -2.86
C LEU A 63 -7.13 -11.15 -1.58
N SER A 64 -6.26 -10.17 -1.36
CA SER A 64 -6.33 -9.25 -0.22
C SER A 64 -7.63 -8.47 -0.19
N LYS A 65 -8.09 -7.91 -1.33
CA LYS A 65 -9.37 -7.20 -1.41
C LYS A 65 -10.56 -8.12 -1.13
N ARG A 66 -10.60 -9.34 -1.69
CA ARG A 66 -11.72 -10.27 -1.52
C ARG A 66 -11.81 -10.87 -0.12
N SER A 67 -10.68 -10.95 0.59
CA SER A 67 -10.62 -11.48 1.95
C SER A 67 -10.55 -10.39 3.02
N ILE A 68 -10.48 -9.10 2.62
CA ILE A 68 -10.32 -7.93 3.47
C ILE A 68 -9.12 -8.09 4.42
N ARG A 69 -7.97 -8.49 3.86
CA ARG A 69 -6.74 -8.79 4.60
C ARG A 69 -5.52 -8.19 3.91
N LEU A 70 -4.57 -7.76 4.73
CA LEU A 70 -3.25 -7.30 4.30
C LEU A 70 -2.20 -8.38 4.60
N PRO A 71 -1.06 -8.37 3.89
CA PRO A 71 0.10 -9.11 4.35
C PRO A 71 0.47 -8.71 5.78
N SER A 72 0.69 -9.71 6.62
CA SER A 72 0.95 -9.53 8.06
C SER A 72 2.18 -8.65 8.31
N CYS A 73 3.18 -8.74 7.43
CA CYS A 73 4.41 -7.95 7.50
C CYS A 73 4.21 -6.46 7.21
N LEU A 74 3.06 -6.03 6.70
CA LEU A 74 2.77 -4.61 6.50
C LEU A 74 2.22 -3.94 7.75
N TYR A 75 1.77 -4.71 8.75
CA TYR A 75 1.27 -4.12 9.99
C TYR A 75 2.42 -3.57 10.83
N VAL A 76 2.25 -2.33 11.30
CA VAL A 76 3.16 -1.69 12.24
C VAL A 76 2.45 -1.45 13.57
N THR A 77 3.22 -1.51 14.65
CA THR A 77 2.74 -1.31 16.02
C THR A 77 3.53 -0.20 16.69
N GLY A 78 3.07 0.25 17.86
CA GLY A 78 3.80 1.23 18.66
C GLY A 78 3.74 2.67 18.13
N ILE A 79 2.71 3.01 17.35
CA ILE A 79 2.40 4.42 17.08
C ILE A 79 1.72 5.03 18.28
N ARG A 80 2.16 6.23 18.68
CA ARG A 80 1.70 6.96 19.87
C ARG A 80 1.33 8.39 19.50
N GLN A 81 0.67 9.10 20.43
CA GLN A 81 0.32 10.53 20.29
C GLN A 81 -0.43 10.81 18.98
N ILE A 82 -1.46 10.02 18.70
CA ILE A 82 -2.21 10.12 17.46
C ILE A 82 -3.19 11.29 17.59
N GLU A 83 -3.04 12.28 16.72
CA GLU A 83 -3.85 13.49 16.73
C GLU A 83 -4.28 13.86 15.32
N ARG A 84 -5.53 14.29 15.14
CA ARG A 84 -6.05 14.67 13.83
C ARG A 84 -5.39 15.97 13.36
N SER A 85 -4.90 15.97 12.12
CA SER A 85 -4.34 17.17 11.48
C SER A 85 -5.46 18.15 11.12
N LEU A 86 -5.37 19.38 11.64
CA LEU A 86 -6.30 20.46 11.31
C LEU A 86 -5.91 21.20 10.02
N GLU A 87 -4.63 21.14 9.65
CA GLU A 87 -4.06 21.86 8.50
C GLU A 87 -4.35 21.15 7.17
N LEU A 88 -4.48 19.83 7.19
CA LEU A 88 -4.63 19.00 6.01
C LEU A 88 -6.06 18.48 5.90
N GLN A 89 -6.94 19.34 5.39
CA GLN A 89 -8.33 18.96 5.13
C GLN A 89 -8.49 18.46 3.70
N THR A 90 -8.98 17.24 3.56
CA THR A 90 -9.41 16.69 2.27
C THR A 90 -10.86 16.22 2.37
N PRO A 91 -11.60 16.20 1.24
CA PRO A 91 -13.00 15.77 1.24
C PRO A 91 -13.14 14.27 1.54
N THR A 92 -12.15 13.46 1.20
CA THR A 92 -12.26 11.99 1.19
C THR A 92 -11.33 11.30 2.18
N THR A 93 -10.37 12.01 2.78
CA THR A 93 -9.38 11.44 3.70
C THR A 93 -9.20 12.29 4.95
N ASP A 94 -8.96 11.59 6.04
CA ASP A 94 -8.54 12.15 7.31
C ASP A 94 -7.04 11.93 7.45
N ILE A 95 -6.33 12.99 7.81
CA ILE A 95 -4.89 12.96 8.08
C ILE A 95 -4.70 13.14 9.57
N PHE A 96 -3.82 12.33 10.16
CA PHE A 96 -3.41 12.41 11.55
C PHE A 96 -1.89 12.46 11.63
N HIS A 97 -1.38 13.01 12.72
CA HIS A 97 0.02 12.94 13.11
C HIS A 97 0.18 11.87 14.18
N GLY A 98 1.39 11.33 14.30
CA GLY A 98 1.76 10.47 15.41
C GLY A 98 3.26 10.37 15.55
N THR A 99 3.69 9.58 16.53
CA THR A 99 5.09 9.29 16.80
C THR A 99 5.33 7.79 16.68
N HIS A 100 6.29 7.37 15.86
CA HIS A 100 6.73 5.99 15.71
C HIS A 100 8.25 5.92 15.85
N ARG A 101 8.75 5.15 16.83
CA ARG A 101 10.19 5.01 17.14
C ARG A 101 10.91 6.36 17.31
N GLY A 102 10.26 7.32 17.97
CA GLY A 102 10.79 8.66 18.22
C GLY A 102 10.75 9.62 17.01
N GLN A 103 10.22 9.19 15.87
CA GLN A 103 10.07 10.02 14.68
C GLN A 103 8.60 10.39 14.44
N ARG A 104 8.38 11.61 13.92
CA ARG A 104 7.06 12.07 13.50
C ARG A 104 6.61 11.30 12.26
N VAL A 105 5.37 10.86 12.26
CA VAL A 105 4.72 10.15 11.16
C VAL A 105 3.39 10.78 10.80
N ILE A 106 2.99 10.60 9.55
CA ILE A 106 1.66 10.88 9.06
C ILE A 106 0.88 9.57 8.98
N LEU A 107 -0.37 9.63 9.42
CA LEU A 107 -1.34 8.56 9.28
C LEU A 107 -2.48 9.05 8.38
N LYS A 108 -2.78 8.29 7.32
CA LYS A 108 -3.87 8.58 6.38
C LYS A 108 -4.96 7.52 6.51
N ARG A 109 -6.20 7.96 6.63
CA ARG A 109 -7.41 7.12 6.65
C ARG A 109 -8.44 7.65 5.67
N TYR A 110 -9.12 6.76 4.96
CA TYR A 110 -10.28 7.14 4.13
C TYR A 110 -11.50 7.43 5.00
N ARG A 111 -12.22 8.53 4.72
CA ARG A 111 -13.38 8.94 5.52
C ARG A 111 -14.60 8.10 5.20
N PHE A 112 -15.32 7.69 6.24
CA PHE A 112 -16.70 7.24 6.12
C PHE A 112 -17.63 8.44 6.01
N CYS A 113 -18.11 8.71 4.79
CA CYS A 113 -19.24 9.60 4.58
C CYS A 113 -20.49 8.72 4.48
N THR A 114 -21.43 8.89 5.42
CA THR A 114 -22.73 8.20 5.39
C THR A 114 -23.39 8.42 4.02
N GLY A 115 -23.68 7.33 3.31
CA GLY A 115 -24.25 7.36 1.95
C GLY A 115 -23.25 7.34 0.79
N MET A 116 -21.94 7.37 1.02
CA MET A 116 -20.93 7.45 -0.05
C MET A 116 -20.12 6.16 -0.26
N LEU A 117 -19.63 5.52 0.81
CA LEU A 117 -18.84 4.27 0.74
C LEU A 117 -19.04 3.40 1.99
N SER A 118 -19.24 2.09 1.81
CA SER A 118 -19.28 1.13 2.93
C SER A 118 -17.90 0.99 3.60
N LEU A 119 -17.88 0.53 4.87
CA LEU A 119 -16.64 0.22 5.59
C LEU A 119 -15.78 -0.79 4.82
N GLU A 120 -16.42 -1.77 4.17
CA GLU A 120 -15.73 -2.73 3.31
C GLU A 120 -15.05 -2.05 2.11
N ALA A 121 -15.75 -1.14 1.42
CA ALA A 121 -15.18 -0.41 0.29
C ALA A 121 -13.97 0.44 0.70
N GLN A 122 -14.02 1.07 1.89
CA GLN A 122 -12.88 1.82 2.44
C GLN A 122 -11.69 0.91 2.74
N ASN A 123 -11.93 -0.23 3.40
CA ASN A 123 -10.88 -1.21 3.64
C ASN A 123 -10.29 -1.71 2.33
N GLN A 124 -11.11 -1.95 1.30
CA GLN A 124 -10.62 -2.33 -0.03
C GLN A 124 -9.76 -1.23 -0.70
N MET A 125 -10.11 0.05 -0.55
CA MET A 125 -9.30 1.16 -1.05
C MET A 125 -7.95 1.24 -0.32
N LEU A 126 -7.98 1.19 1.01
CA LEU A 126 -6.78 1.20 1.84
C LEU A 126 -5.89 -0.01 1.55
N ILE A 127 -6.46 -1.20 1.43
CA ILE A 127 -5.75 -2.43 1.09
C ILE A 127 -5.04 -2.28 -0.25
N LYS A 128 -5.76 -1.77 -1.26
CA LYS A 128 -5.18 -1.52 -2.59
C LYS A 128 -4.00 -0.55 -2.49
N GLU A 129 -4.17 0.57 -1.79
CA GLU A 129 -3.13 1.59 -1.66
C GLU A 129 -1.91 1.04 -0.90
N ALA A 130 -2.11 0.35 0.24
CA ALA A 130 -1.05 -0.27 1.01
C ALA A 130 -0.22 -1.27 0.19
N ILE A 131 -0.88 -2.16 -0.56
CA ILE A 131 -0.19 -3.17 -1.36
C ILE A 131 0.58 -2.53 -2.52
N ILE A 132 -0.01 -1.57 -3.22
CA ILE A 132 0.71 -0.85 -4.29
C ILE A 132 1.93 -0.16 -3.71
N TRP A 133 1.76 0.57 -2.61
CA TRP A 133 2.82 1.35 -2.00
C TRP A 133 3.96 0.48 -1.46
N ALA A 134 3.64 -0.62 -0.78
CA ALA A 134 4.63 -1.57 -0.28
C ALA A 134 5.48 -2.22 -1.38
N ASN A 135 4.93 -2.31 -2.60
CA ASN A 135 5.57 -2.97 -3.73
C ASN A 135 6.13 -1.97 -4.78
N HIS A 136 6.16 -0.66 -4.47
CA HIS A 136 6.76 0.37 -5.32
C HIS A 136 7.76 1.22 -4.52
N GLN A 137 9.04 0.85 -4.58
CA GLN A 137 10.12 1.58 -3.90
C GLN A 137 10.93 2.39 -4.91
N HIS A 138 10.94 3.71 -4.73
CA HIS A 138 11.73 4.62 -5.56
C HIS A 138 12.05 5.89 -4.76
N ILE A 139 13.21 6.50 -5.00
CA ILE A 139 13.68 7.70 -4.27
C ILE A 139 12.72 8.90 -4.35
N GLY A 140 11.99 9.01 -5.46
CA GLY A 140 10.98 10.07 -5.67
C GLY A 140 9.59 9.73 -5.13
N ILE A 141 9.39 8.56 -4.52
CA ILE A 141 8.12 8.14 -3.91
C ILE A 141 8.28 8.22 -2.39
N LEU A 142 7.25 8.74 -1.71
CA LEU A 142 7.22 8.84 -0.26
C LEU A 142 7.47 7.46 0.37
N PRO A 143 8.37 7.31 1.36
CA PRO A 143 8.55 6.02 2.02
C PRO A 143 7.27 5.53 2.70
N PHE A 144 6.98 4.24 2.51
CA PHE A 144 5.89 3.56 3.19
C PHE A 144 6.42 2.90 4.47
N ILE A 145 5.85 3.25 5.62
CA ILE A 145 6.20 2.62 6.90
C ILE A 145 5.37 1.36 7.11
N GLY A 146 4.07 1.40 6.78
CA GLY A 146 3.17 0.27 6.93
C GLY A 146 1.73 0.68 7.20
N VAL A 147 0.97 -0.25 7.75
CA VAL A 147 -0.42 -0.05 8.15
C VAL A 147 -0.56 -0.17 9.66
N PHE A 148 -1.07 0.88 10.28
CA PHE A 148 -1.40 0.86 11.69
C PHE A 148 -2.89 0.55 11.88
N ARG A 149 -3.19 -0.29 12.86
CA ARG A 149 -4.56 -0.60 13.26
C ARG A 149 -4.81 0.00 14.64
N LEU A 150 -5.82 0.85 14.73
CA LEU A 150 -6.31 1.38 16.00
C LEU A 150 -7.61 0.65 16.36
N GLU A 151 -7.68 0.06 17.54
CA GLU A 151 -8.85 -0.70 18.01
C GLU A 151 -9.54 -0.01 19.20
N ASP A 152 -8.81 0.75 20.01
CA ASP A 152 -9.24 1.21 21.33
C ASP A 152 -10.15 2.47 21.33
N ASN A 153 -10.50 3.02 20.17
CA ASN A 153 -11.38 4.19 20.06
C ASN A 153 -12.47 3.95 19.01
N PRO A 154 -13.76 3.81 19.36
CA PRO A 154 -14.82 3.55 18.39
C PRO A 154 -14.92 4.59 17.26
N LEU A 155 -14.62 5.86 17.53
CA LEU A 155 -14.71 6.96 16.55
C LEU A 155 -13.46 7.05 15.65
N GLU A 156 -12.33 6.56 16.15
CA GLU A 156 -11.03 6.64 15.46
C GLU A 156 -10.47 5.26 15.05
N SER A 157 -11.18 4.19 15.37
CA SER A 157 -10.77 2.82 15.04
C SER A 157 -10.69 2.61 13.53
N GLY A 158 -9.85 1.68 13.14
CA GLY A 158 -9.67 1.28 11.75
C GLY A 158 -8.22 1.19 11.32
N LEU A 159 -8.04 1.19 10.00
CA LEU A 159 -6.74 1.06 9.36
C LEU A 159 -6.22 2.43 8.90
N PHE A 160 -4.92 2.62 9.07
CA PHE A 160 -4.21 3.84 8.72
C PHE A 160 -2.98 3.50 7.89
N LEU A 161 -2.80 4.17 6.77
CA LEU A 161 -1.53 4.14 6.02
C LEU A 161 -0.54 5.07 6.70
N VAL A 162 0.67 4.58 6.93
CA VAL A 162 1.69 5.28 7.72
C VAL A 162 2.87 5.63 6.84
N SER A 163 3.31 6.88 6.90
CA SER A 163 4.51 7.39 6.25
C SER A 163 5.28 8.35 7.16
N PRO A 164 6.56 8.64 6.87
CA PRO A 164 7.29 9.68 7.58
C PRO A 164 6.62 11.05 7.42
N PHE A 165 6.74 11.90 8.44
CA PHE A 165 6.37 13.30 8.31
C PHE A 165 7.37 14.04 7.41
N LEU A 166 6.87 14.75 6.40
CA LEU A 166 7.70 15.59 5.54
C LEU A 166 7.56 17.07 5.94
N GLU A 167 8.62 17.61 6.52
CA GLU A 167 8.64 18.98 7.09
C GLU A 167 8.43 20.08 6.04
N HIS A 168 8.82 19.82 4.79
CA HIS A 168 8.79 20.82 3.71
C HIS A 168 7.45 20.88 2.97
N GLY A 169 6.44 20.12 3.41
CA GLY A 169 5.10 20.14 2.84
C GLY A 169 5.04 19.62 1.40
N THR A 170 4.09 20.16 0.61
CA THR A 170 3.84 19.70 -0.76
C THR A 170 4.64 20.50 -1.79
N ILE A 171 4.93 19.88 -2.93
CA ILE A 171 5.56 20.58 -4.07
C ILE A 171 4.73 21.77 -4.55
N VAL A 172 3.40 21.70 -4.44
CA VAL A 172 2.51 22.81 -4.80
C VAL A 172 2.74 23.99 -3.86
N ALA A 173 2.76 23.76 -2.54
CA ALA A 173 3.05 24.82 -1.57
C ALA A 173 4.45 25.45 -1.80
N TYR A 174 5.44 24.61 -2.10
CA TYR A 174 6.79 25.08 -2.43
C TYR A 174 6.81 25.95 -3.70
N LEU A 175 6.19 25.50 -4.79
CA LEU A 175 6.17 26.23 -6.07
C LEU A 175 5.38 27.54 -5.99
N THR A 176 4.36 27.62 -5.14
CA THR A 176 3.62 28.86 -4.87
C THR A 176 4.51 29.90 -4.19
N THR A 177 5.36 29.46 -3.26
CA THR A 177 6.27 30.35 -2.51
C THR A 177 7.58 30.65 -3.27
N HIS A 178 7.91 29.86 -4.29
CA HIS A 178 9.13 29.98 -5.10
C HIS A 178 8.82 30.02 -6.61
N PRO A 179 8.20 31.11 -7.12
CA PRO A 179 7.69 31.16 -8.49
C PRO A 179 8.78 31.05 -9.58
N HIS A 180 10.02 31.39 -9.25
CA HIS A 180 11.16 31.40 -10.17
C HIS A 180 11.92 30.06 -10.26
N VAL A 181 11.54 29.04 -9.49
CA VAL A 181 12.21 27.73 -9.54
C VAL A 181 11.98 27.06 -10.89
N ASN A 182 13.04 26.46 -11.44
CA ASN A 182 12.98 25.75 -12.70
C ASN A 182 12.07 24.51 -12.58
N ARG A 183 11.00 24.50 -13.38
CA ARG A 183 9.98 23.42 -13.39
C ARG A 183 10.27 22.32 -14.40
N ARG A 184 11.41 22.36 -15.11
CA ARG A 184 11.79 21.31 -16.07
C ARG A 184 12.23 20.07 -15.32
N ILE A 185 11.46 18.99 -15.49
CA ILE A 185 11.90 17.65 -15.10
C ILE A 185 13.09 17.30 -16.00
N LYS A 186 14.29 17.21 -15.42
CA LYS A 186 15.40 16.55 -16.10
C LYS A 186 15.01 15.07 -16.19
N ARG A 187 14.67 14.60 -17.39
CA ARG A 187 14.64 13.15 -17.65
C ARG A 187 16.01 12.63 -17.23
N SER A 188 16.07 11.70 -16.29
CA SER A 188 17.29 10.95 -16.08
C SER A 188 17.65 10.35 -17.43
N LEU A 189 18.86 10.67 -17.90
CA LEU A 189 19.42 9.98 -19.05
C LEU A 189 19.55 8.52 -18.58
N SER A 190 18.66 7.65 -19.06
CA SER A 190 18.90 6.22 -18.98
C SER A 190 20.23 5.97 -19.69
N HIS A 191 21.24 5.56 -18.92
CA HIS A 191 22.51 5.09 -19.47
C HIS A 191 22.21 3.99 -20.49
N ARG A 192 22.86 4.13 -21.65
CA ARG A 192 22.84 3.19 -22.77
C ARG A 192 23.34 1.82 -22.36
#